data_AF-A0A517RKY2-F1
#
_entry.id   AF-A0A517RKY2-F1
#
_cell.length_a   1.000
_cell.length_b   1.000
_cell.length_c   1.000
_cell.angle_alpha   90.00
_cell.angle_beta   90.00
_cell.angle_gamma   90.00
#
_symmetry.space_group_name_H-M   'P 1'
#
loop_
_entity.id
_entity.type
_entity.pdbx_description
1 polymer ?
#
loop_
_entity_poly.entity_id
_entity_poly.type
_entity_poly.pdbx_seq_one_letter_code
_entity_poly.pdbx_strand_id
1 'polypeptide(L)'
;MADKKLTVVISQAQGKNPAKRELEESLAAALLMEPDVEVSLVPHLYDLSADHTGTMFLQAIRGDLVVLSWLYPRASHWVLDRQNIRGQEGLVLLKEEIDEEEQAAEESNSVPYDNPERNKTIPNRNIYSIDLRVSSNPDDYLTEIKRIAKDTQVQTVQLGNMIQESPKPAQIEKYLNPLEIINAQKNNGSANDASQMEPTKRRWYPVIDYGLCTNCMECIDFCLFGVYGVDQGGQILVEEQDSCKKGCPACSRVCPENAIIFPGHKTPGIAGANGEVAGLKIDLSKLFGAPDALEMAARERDAELVADGREALGVGVGVPVRSKVSQSTSDELDDLIDSLDAMDL
;
A
#
# COMPACT_ATOMS: atom_id res chain seq x y z
N MET A 1 -8.53 10.92 36.41
CA MET A 1 -7.69 10.61 35.24
C MET A 1 -8.67 10.36 34.11
N ALA A 2 -8.60 11.12 33.02
CA ALA A 2 -9.52 10.89 31.90
C ALA A 2 -9.17 9.53 31.29
N ASP A 3 -10.11 8.59 31.25
CA ASP A 3 -9.90 7.31 30.59
C ASP A 3 -9.50 7.56 29.14
N LYS A 4 -8.35 7.03 28.75
CA LYS A 4 -7.79 7.22 27.42
C LYS A 4 -8.62 6.37 26.45
N LYS A 5 -9.57 7.02 25.76
CA LYS A 5 -10.41 6.37 24.75
C LYS A 5 -9.59 6.02 23.51
N LEU A 6 -9.93 4.91 22.87
CA LEU A 6 -9.39 4.52 21.57
C LEU A 6 -10.04 5.38 20.49
N THR A 7 -9.25 6.08 19.68
CA THR A 7 -9.78 6.85 18.55
C THR A 7 -10.03 5.93 17.37
N VAL A 8 -11.27 5.92 16.87
CA VAL A 8 -11.72 5.15 15.71
C VAL A 8 -12.17 6.11 14.62
N VAL A 9 -11.55 6.01 13.44
CA VAL A 9 -11.85 6.87 12.31
C VAL A 9 -12.48 6.07 11.18
N ILE A 10 -13.64 6.51 10.72
CA ILE A 10 -14.32 5.95 9.55
C ILE A 10 -14.01 6.83 8.33
N SER A 11 -13.21 6.30 7.41
CA SER A 11 -12.94 6.89 6.09
C SER A 11 -14.06 6.53 5.12
N GLN A 12 -14.89 7.51 4.78
CA GLN A 12 -16.08 7.32 3.95
C GLN A 12 -15.76 6.88 2.51
N ALA A 13 -16.67 6.12 1.90
CA ALA A 13 -16.58 5.70 0.52
C ALA A 13 -16.63 6.88 -0.46
N GLN A 14 -15.93 6.75 -1.59
CA GLN A 14 -16.12 7.68 -2.70
C GLN A 14 -17.52 7.52 -3.32
N GLY A 15 -18.34 8.57 -3.28
CA GLY A 15 -19.62 8.64 -4.00
C GLY A 15 -20.86 8.43 -3.12
N LYS A 16 -21.91 7.85 -3.71
CA LYS A 16 -23.25 7.77 -3.10
C LYS A 16 -23.82 6.34 -3.05
N ASN A 17 -22.97 5.32 -2.91
CA ASN A 17 -23.43 3.95 -2.79
C ASN A 17 -24.23 3.79 -1.48
N PRO A 18 -25.53 3.43 -1.52
CA PRO A 18 -26.38 3.39 -0.34
C PRO A 18 -25.94 2.31 0.67
N ALA A 19 -25.54 1.12 0.21
CA ALA A 19 -25.12 0.03 1.10
C ALA A 19 -23.83 0.39 1.88
N LYS A 20 -22.88 1.06 1.22
CA LYS A 20 -21.65 1.54 1.88
C LYS A 20 -21.96 2.60 2.95
N ARG A 21 -22.86 3.52 2.64
CA ARG A 21 -23.30 4.57 3.57
C ARG A 21 -24.06 4.00 4.76
N GLU A 22 -24.94 3.03 4.53
CA GLU A 22 -25.67 2.36 5.59
C GLU A 22 -24.73 1.64 6.56
N LEU A 23 -23.70 0.96 6.05
CA LEU A 23 -22.66 0.35 6.89
C LEU A 23 -21.89 1.40 7.70
N GLU A 24 -21.43 2.48 7.06
CA GLU A 24 -20.72 3.59 7.72
C GLU A 24 -21.57 4.26 8.81
N GLU A 25 -22.85 4.54 8.53
CA GLU A 25 -23.80 5.14 9.47
C GLU A 25 -24.09 4.20 10.66
N SER A 26 -24.27 2.91 10.39
CA SER A 26 -24.53 1.90 11.42
C SER A 26 -23.32 1.76 12.36
N LEU A 27 -22.12 1.71 11.80
CA LEU A 27 -20.86 1.68 12.56
C LEU A 27 -20.69 2.95 13.40
N ALA A 28 -20.88 4.13 12.81
CA ALA A 28 -20.78 5.39 13.53
C ALA A 28 -21.79 5.47 14.68
N ALA A 29 -23.05 5.08 14.44
CA ALA A 29 -24.11 5.10 15.45
C ALA A 29 -23.81 4.14 16.62
N ALA A 30 -23.32 2.93 16.32
CA ALA A 30 -22.96 1.97 17.35
C ALA A 30 -21.74 2.42 18.17
N LEU A 31 -20.68 2.88 17.51
CA LEU A 31 -19.44 3.32 18.17
C LEU A 31 -19.62 4.57 19.03
N LEU A 32 -20.58 5.45 18.71
CA LEU A 32 -20.96 6.59 19.55
C LEU A 32 -21.48 6.17 20.93
N MET A 33 -22.06 4.97 21.04
CA MET A 33 -22.58 4.43 22.31
C MET A 33 -21.52 3.69 23.12
N GLU A 34 -20.34 3.45 22.56
CA GLU A 34 -19.27 2.72 23.23
C GLU A 34 -18.45 3.67 24.13
N PRO A 35 -18.35 3.41 25.45
CA PRO A 35 -17.73 4.35 26.38
C PRO A 35 -16.21 4.48 26.18
N ASP A 36 -15.55 3.40 25.77
CA ASP A 36 -14.09 3.28 25.63
C ASP A 36 -13.55 3.78 24.28
N VAL A 37 -14.43 4.24 23.40
CA VAL A 37 -14.10 4.65 22.03
C VAL A 37 -14.51 6.10 21.78
N GLU A 38 -13.72 6.78 20.96
CA GLU A 38 -14.05 8.05 20.36
C GLU A 38 -14.11 7.87 18.84
N VAL A 39 -15.28 8.10 18.23
CA VAL A 39 -15.48 7.90 16.79
C VAL A 39 -15.51 9.24 16.04
N SER A 40 -14.80 9.31 14.92
CA SER A 40 -14.81 10.44 13.99
C SER A 40 -14.96 9.97 12.56
N LEU A 41 -15.54 10.82 11.71
CA LEU A 41 -15.63 10.57 10.26
C LEU A 41 -14.67 11.50 9.52
N VAL A 42 -14.05 10.96 8.48
CA VAL A 42 -13.25 11.74 7.53
C VAL A 42 -13.68 11.41 6.10
N PRO A 43 -13.44 12.31 5.13
CA PRO A 43 -13.60 11.95 3.72
C PRO A 43 -12.71 10.76 3.35
N HIS A 44 -12.91 10.25 2.14
CA HIS A 44 -12.11 9.13 1.66
C HIS A 44 -10.60 9.39 1.81
N LEU A 45 -9.94 8.52 2.58
CA LEU A 45 -8.55 8.68 3.03
C LEU A 45 -7.57 9.02 1.89
N TYR A 46 -7.71 8.34 0.75
CA TYR A 46 -6.84 8.55 -0.42
C TYR A 46 -7.02 9.92 -1.10
N ASP A 47 -8.16 10.58 -0.89
CA ASP A 47 -8.45 11.89 -1.51
C ASP A 47 -8.07 13.07 -0.61
N LEU A 48 -7.63 12.82 0.62
CA LEU A 48 -7.19 13.86 1.54
C LEU A 48 -5.89 14.53 1.04
N SER A 49 -5.89 15.86 0.99
CA SER A 49 -4.68 16.65 0.74
C SER A 49 -4.01 17.03 2.05
N ALA A 50 -2.74 17.45 1.99
CA ALA A 50 -1.96 17.78 3.18
C ALA A 50 -2.54 18.96 3.99
N ASP A 51 -3.22 19.88 3.30
CA ASP A 51 -3.88 21.07 3.85
C ASP A 51 -5.34 20.81 4.27
N HIS A 52 -5.89 19.63 3.99
CA HIS A 52 -7.27 19.30 4.33
C HIS A 52 -7.45 19.16 5.84
N THR A 53 -8.55 19.70 6.37
CA THR A 53 -8.91 19.66 7.79
C THR A 53 -8.93 18.24 8.40
N GLY A 54 -9.44 17.26 7.66
CA GLY A 54 -9.38 15.84 8.02
C GLY A 54 -7.96 15.27 8.17
N THR A 55 -7.00 15.73 7.36
CA THR A 55 -5.58 15.34 7.49
C THR A 55 -4.98 15.91 8.77
N MET A 56 -5.25 17.19 9.04
CA MET A 56 -4.79 17.84 10.28
C MET A 56 -5.36 17.17 11.53
N PHE A 57 -6.64 16.77 11.49
CA PHE A 57 -7.26 15.98 12.55
C PHE A 57 -6.53 14.65 12.77
N LEU A 58 -6.30 13.87 11.72
CA LEU A 58 -5.60 12.58 11.82
C LEU A 58 -4.16 12.73 12.34
N GLN A 59 -3.45 13.79 11.93
CA GLN A 59 -2.11 14.11 12.41
C GLN A 59 -2.07 14.53 13.89
N ALA A 60 -3.17 15.10 14.41
CA ALA A 60 -3.27 15.52 15.80
C ALA A 60 -3.42 14.33 16.78
N ILE A 61 -3.90 13.18 16.30
CA ILE A 61 -4.07 11.97 17.10
C ILE A 61 -2.68 11.45 17.48
N ARG A 62 -2.40 11.29 18.78
CA ARG A 62 -1.11 10.78 19.30
C ARG A 62 -1.17 9.34 19.81
N GLY A 63 -2.35 8.89 20.21
CA GLY A 63 -2.57 7.52 20.69
C GLY A 63 -2.73 6.51 19.55
N ASP A 64 -3.02 5.28 19.96
CA ASP A 64 -3.46 4.23 19.04
C ASP A 64 -4.68 4.67 18.25
N LEU A 65 -4.71 4.26 16.99
CA LEU A 65 -5.69 4.70 16.01
C LEU A 65 -6.23 3.50 15.27
N VAL A 66 -7.55 3.34 15.23
CA VAL A 66 -8.22 2.43 14.30
C VAL A 66 -8.72 3.23 13.10
N VAL A 67 -8.43 2.78 11.90
CA VAL A 67 -8.92 3.38 10.66
C VAL A 67 -9.73 2.34 9.89
N LEU A 68 -11.05 2.56 9.80
CA LEU A 68 -11.93 1.80 8.92
C LEU A 68 -11.95 2.48 7.56
N SER A 69 -11.65 1.75 6.50
CA SER A 69 -11.55 2.32 5.15
C SER A 69 -11.97 1.34 4.06
N TRP A 70 -12.30 1.86 2.89
CA TRP A 70 -12.60 1.07 1.68
C TRP A 70 -11.36 0.75 0.84
N LEU A 71 -10.19 0.75 1.48
CA LEU A 71 -8.89 0.45 0.89
C LEU A 71 -8.35 -0.84 1.50
N TYR A 72 -7.46 -1.54 0.80
CA TYR A 72 -6.74 -2.67 1.39
C TYR A 72 -5.90 -2.18 2.58
N PRO A 73 -5.73 -2.97 3.66
CA PRO A 73 -5.02 -2.53 4.87
C PRO A 73 -3.63 -1.96 4.61
N ARG A 74 -2.86 -2.63 3.76
CA ARG A 74 -1.53 -2.19 3.28
C ARG A 74 -1.60 -0.83 2.59
N ALA A 75 -2.57 -0.62 1.71
CA ALA A 75 -2.77 0.68 1.06
C ALA A 75 -3.13 1.78 2.06
N SER A 76 -4.02 1.50 3.02
CA SER A 76 -4.40 2.44 4.07
C SER A 76 -3.21 2.86 4.91
N HIS A 77 -2.39 1.91 5.34
CA HIS A 77 -1.18 2.17 6.11
C HIS A 77 -0.25 3.14 5.37
N TRP A 78 0.09 2.87 4.12
CA TRP A 78 1.05 3.70 3.38
C TRP A 78 0.47 5.05 2.91
N VAL A 79 -0.84 5.15 2.72
CA VAL A 79 -1.51 6.45 2.49
C VAL A 79 -1.41 7.32 3.75
N LEU A 80 -1.65 6.75 4.93
CA LEU A 80 -1.50 7.45 6.21
C LEU A 80 -0.04 7.86 6.45
N ASP A 81 0.90 6.95 6.23
CA ASP A 81 2.33 7.20 6.42
C ASP A 81 2.84 8.38 5.57
N ARG A 82 2.41 8.41 4.30
CA ARG A 82 2.71 9.50 3.36
C ARG A 82 2.21 10.85 3.85
N GLN A 83 1.06 10.88 4.53
CA GLN A 83 0.48 12.10 5.11
C GLN A 83 1.06 12.41 6.50
N ASN A 84 2.18 11.77 6.89
CA ASN A 84 2.82 11.88 8.20
C ASN A 84 1.96 11.39 9.37
N ILE A 85 0.97 10.54 9.10
CA ILE A 85 0.16 9.87 10.12
C ILE A 85 0.79 8.50 10.34
N ARG A 86 1.97 8.49 10.97
CA ARG A 86 2.82 7.30 11.13
C ARG A 86 2.50 6.53 12.41
N GLY A 87 2.85 5.25 12.44
CA GLY A 87 2.72 4.36 13.59
C GLY A 87 3.13 2.94 13.21
N GLN A 88 3.22 2.06 14.20
CA GLN A 88 3.44 0.63 13.98
C GLN A 88 2.15 -0.01 13.46
N GLU A 89 2.28 -1.04 12.62
CA GLU A 89 1.12 -1.77 12.12
C GLU A 89 0.49 -2.58 13.25
N GLY A 90 -0.78 -2.29 13.55
CA GLY A 90 -1.53 -3.00 14.56
C GLY A 90 -2.11 -4.30 14.03
N LEU A 91 -2.17 -5.35 14.86
CA LEU A 91 -2.73 -6.64 14.49
C LEU A 91 -4.26 -6.56 14.36
N VAL A 92 -4.76 -6.80 13.14
CA VAL A 92 -6.19 -6.95 12.83
C VAL A 92 -6.48 -8.42 12.51
N LEU A 93 -7.47 -8.99 13.20
CA LEU A 93 -7.91 -10.38 13.04
C LEU A 93 -9.06 -10.53 12.06
N LEU A 94 -9.85 -9.46 11.85
CA LEU A 94 -10.90 -9.43 10.84
C LEU A 94 -10.27 -9.35 9.45
N LYS A 95 -10.22 -10.49 8.74
CA LYS A 95 -9.66 -10.62 7.38
C LYS A 95 -10.68 -11.32 6.49
N GLU A 96 -10.57 -11.10 5.17
CA GLU A 96 -11.32 -11.90 4.19
C GLU A 96 -10.93 -13.38 4.34
N GLU A 97 -11.93 -14.27 4.31
CA GLU A 97 -11.69 -15.71 4.16
C GLU A 97 -11.16 -15.95 2.75
N ILE A 98 -9.83 -15.99 2.60
CA ILE A 98 -9.15 -16.37 1.37
C ILE A 98 -8.63 -17.78 1.58
N ASP A 99 -8.82 -18.68 0.60
CA ASP A 99 -8.30 -20.05 0.65
C ASP A 99 -6.80 -20.03 0.98
N GLU A 100 -6.39 -20.86 1.95
CA GLU A 100 -5.01 -20.89 2.50
C GLU A 100 -3.94 -21.11 1.42
N GLU A 101 -4.30 -21.67 0.26
CA GLU A 101 -3.42 -21.89 -0.89
C GLU A 101 -3.01 -20.59 -1.62
N GLU A 102 -3.82 -19.52 -1.57
CA GLU A 102 -3.49 -18.21 -2.16
C GLU A 102 -2.69 -17.30 -1.21
N GLN A 103 -2.59 -17.65 0.08
CA GLN A 103 -1.85 -16.87 1.10
C GLN A 103 -0.34 -17.16 1.13
N ALA A 104 0.14 -18.15 0.38
CA ALA A 104 1.56 -18.38 0.20
C ALA A 104 2.15 -17.29 -0.71
N ALA A 105 2.27 -16.07 -0.18
CA ALA A 105 3.17 -15.08 -0.74
C ALA A 105 4.57 -15.71 -0.69
N GLU A 106 5.18 -15.94 -1.86
CA GLU A 106 6.61 -16.20 -1.91
C GLU A 106 7.28 -15.05 -1.17
N GLU A 107 7.87 -15.33 0.01
CA GLU A 107 8.70 -14.36 0.72
C GLU A 107 9.74 -13.87 -0.28
N SER A 108 9.66 -12.60 -0.66
CA SER A 108 10.69 -12.04 -1.52
C SER A 108 11.99 -12.09 -0.73
N ASN A 109 13.02 -12.74 -1.29
CA ASN A 109 14.34 -12.86 -0.65
C ASN A 109 15.07 -11.50 -0.54
N SER A 110 14.42 -10.41 -0.94
CA SER A 110 15.00 -9.08 -0.93
C SER A 110 14.77 -8.44 0.44
N VAL A 111 15.80 -7.78 0.96
CA VAL A 111 15.69 -7.05 2.22
C VAL A 111 15.24 -5.62 1.89
N PRO A 112 14.14 -5.14 2.49
CA PRO A 112 13.71 -3.76 2.31
C PRO A 112 14.81 -2.77 2.67
N TYR A 113 14.85 -1.63 1.99
CA TYR A 113 15.85 -0.60 2.25
C TYR A 113 15.65 0.01 3.63
N ASP A 114 16.67 -0.10 4.48
CA ASP A 114 16.68 0.52 5.80
C ASP A 114 17.02 2.01 5.68
N ASN A 115 16.07 2.88 6.04
CA ASN A 115 16.30 4.32 6.17
C ASN A 115 16.26 4.73 7.66
N PRO A 116 17.43 4.91 8.32
CA PRO A 116 17.49 5.28 9.73
C PRO A 116 16.80 6.60 10.06
N GLU A 117 16.81 7.58 9.16
CA GLU A 117 16.16 8.88 9.38
C GLU A 117 14.64 8.72 9.38
N ARG A 118 14.11 7.92 8.45
CA ARG A 118 12.68 7.58 8.43
C ARG A 118 12.26 6.84 9.69
N ASN A 119 13.02 5.84 10.13
CA ASN A 119 12.67 5.03 11.31
C ASN A 119 12.56 5.86 12.59
N LYS A 120 13.35 6.94 12.74
CA LYS A 120 13.27 7.87 13.89
C LYS A 120 11.95 8.65 13.97
N THR A 121 11.23 8.75 12.86
CA THR A 121 9.97 9.53 12.80
C THR A 121 8.73 8.72 13.16
N ILE A 122 8.86 7.40 13.29
CA ILE A 122 7.72 6.51 13.56
C ILE A 122 7.42 6.57 15.07
N PRO A 123 6.26 7.13 15.49
CA PRO A 123 5.91 7.22 16.90
C PRO A 123 5.58 5.82 17.47
N ASN A 124 5.78 5.66 18.77
CA ASN A 124 5.38 4.47 19.51
C ASN A 124 3.86 4.46 19.75
N ARG A 125 3.10 4.12 18.70
CA ARG A 125 1.65 3.93 18.71
C ARG A 125 1.29 2.93 17.61
N ASN A 126 0.16 2.24 17.76
CA ASN A 126 -0.34 1.33 16.76
C ASN A 126 -1.40 1.98 15.86
N ILE A 127 -1.35 1.68 14.57
CA ILE A 127 -2.41 2.01 13.60
C ILE A 127 -3.01 0.71 13.10
N TYR A 128 -4.28 0.49 13.41
CA TYR A 128 -5.05 -0.68 13.00
C TYR A 128 -5.87 -0.32 11.76
N SER A 129 -5.48 -0.83 10.59
CA SER A 129 -6.19 -0.59 9.33
C SER A 129 -7.20 -1.70 9.09
N ILE A 130 -8.49 -1.38 9.23
CA ILE A 130 -9.59 -2.35 9.03
C ILE A 130 -10.25 -2.08 7.68
N ASP A 131 -10.39 -3.14 6.88
CA ASP A 131 -10.96 -3.08 5.54
C ASP A 131 -12.48 -3.30 5.57
N LEU A 132 -13.23 -2.26 5.18
CA LEU A 132 -14.70 -2.26 5.14
C LEU A 132 -15.30 -3.15 4.04
N ARG A 133 -14.47 -3.84 3.24
CA ARG A 133 -14.93 -4.77 2.20
C ARG A 133 -15.06 -6.21 2.71
N VAL A 134 -14.43 -6.52 3.84
CA VAL A 134 -14.34 -7.88 4.39
C VAL A 134 -15.72 -8.44 4.76
N SER A 135 -16.59 -7.61 5.32
CA SER A 135 -17.93 -8.01 5.75
C SER A 135 -18.98 -6.93 5.46
N SER A 136 -20.22 -7.35 5.22
CA SER A 136 -21.38 -6.47 5.15
C SER A 136 -22.06 -6.28 6.52
N ASN A 137 -21.68 -7.05 7.54
CA ASN A 137 -22.26 -7.01 8.87
C ASN A 137 -21.50 -6.02 9.78
N PRO A 138 -22.14 -4.97 10.33
CA PRO A 138 -21.51 -4.05 11.27
C PRO A 138 -20.93 -4.74 12.52
N ASP A 139 -21.56 -5.81 13.01
CA ASP A 139 -21.19 -6.47 14.27
C ASP A 139 -19.78 -7.08 14.23
N ASP A 140 -19.30 -7.52 13.06
CA ASP A 140 -17.97 -8.11 12.89
C ASP A 140 -16.89 -7.06 13.18
N TYR A 141 -17.08 -5.84 12.63
CA TYR A 141 -16.19 -4.70 12.88
C TYR A 141 -16.26 -4.25 14.34
N LEU A 142 -17.46 -4.18 14.92
CA LEU A 142 -17.62 -3.77 16.32
C LEU A 142 -16.96 -4.75 17.28
N THR A 143 -17.05 -6.05 17.00
CA THR A 143 -16.37 -7.11 17.77
C THR A 143 -14.87 -6.93 17.73
N GLU A 144 -14.32 -6.67 16.55
CA GLU A 144 -12.88 -6.44 16.37
C GLU A 144 -12.39 -5.16 17.04
N ILE A 145 -13.13 -4.05 16.91
CA ILE A 145 -12.78 -2.78 17.57
C ILE A 145 -12.81 -2.94 19.10
N LYS A 146 -13.79 -3.66 19.64
CA LYS A 146 -13.87 -3.97 21.08
C LYS A 146 -12.69 -4.81 21.56
N ARG A 147 -12.22 -5.76 20.73
CA ARG A 147 -11.00 -6.52 21.03
C ARG A 147 -9.79 -5.59 21.09
N ILE A 148 -9.59 -4.76 20.05
CA ILE A 148 -8.48 -3.81 19.99
C ILE A 148 -8.51 -2.82 21.17
N ALA A 149 -9.67 -2.28 21.52
CA ALA A 149 -9.83 -1.38 22.66
C ALA A 149 -9.40 -2.03 23.97
N LYS A 150 -9.75 -3.30 24.21
CA LYS A 150 -9.31 -4.06 25.38
C LYS A 150 -7.80 -4.30 25.37
N ASP A 151 -7.23 -4.70 24.23
CA ASP A 151 -5.80 -4.99 24.11
C ASP A 151 -4.95 -3.73 24.36
N THR A 152 -5.34 -2.58 23.78
CA THR A 152 -4.67 -1.29 24.01
C THR A 152 -4.79 -0.85 25.48
N GLN A 153 -5.94 -1.05 26.14
CA GLN A 153 -6.10 -0.71 27.56
C GLN A 153 -5.16 -1.54 28.45
N VAL A 154 -4.99 -2.84 28.16
CA VAL A 154 -4.10 -3.73 28.94
C VAL A 154 -2.63 -3.32 28.81
N GLN A 155 -2.20 -2.83 27.65
CA GLN A 155 -0.81 -2.40 27.44
C GLN A 155 -0.44 -1.13 28.26
N THR A 156 -1.40 -0.28 28.63
CA THR A 156 -1.12 0.96 29.38
C THR A 156 -0.77 0.78 30.86
N VAL A 157 -0.83 -0.45 31.40
CA VAL A 157 -0.48 -0.72 32.81
C VAL A 157 1.05 -0.83 33.03
N GLN A 158 1.87 -0.79 31.96
CA GLN A 158 3.33 -0.78 32.07
C GLN A 158 3.93 0.60 31.73
N LEU A 159 4.36 1.30 32.78
CA LEU A 159 5.20 2.51 32.82
C LEU A 159 4.55 3.84 32.42
N GLY A 160 4.17 4.62 33.44
CA GLY A 160 3.85 6.04 33.30
C GLY A 160 5.09 6.93 33.23
N ASN A 161 4.98 8.06 32.51
CA ASN A 161 5.34 9.40 33.00
C ASN A 161 4.75 10.50 32.09
N MET A 162 4.24 11.54 32.75
CA MET A 162 3.48 12.69 32.21
C MET A 162 4.32 13.65 31.37
N ILE A 163 3.77 14.12 30.24
CA ILE A 163 3.82 15.53 29.80
C ILE A 163 2.51 15.82 29.05
N GLN A 164 1.67 16.72 29.60
CA GLN A 164 0.44 17.22 28.98
C GLN A 164 0.65 18.70 28.62
N GLU A 165 0.68 19.00 27.33
CA GLU A 165 0.35 20.34 26.82
C GLU A 165 -0.76 20.18 25.78
N SER A 166 -1.89 20.84 26.02
CA SER A 166 -3.10 20.75 25.20
C SER A 166 -3.07 21.77 24.06
N PRO A 167 -3.34 21.39 22.80
CA PRO A 167 -3.54 22.36 21.72
C PRO A 167 -4.93 23.00 21.75
N LYS A 168 -5.04 24.18 21.13
CA LYS A 168 -6.18 25.11 21.25
C LYS A 168 -7.51 24.55 20.68
N PRO A 169 -8.68 24.91 21.27
CA PRO A 169 -9.92 24.13 21.10
C PRO A 169 -10.76 24.42 19.84
N ALA A 170 -10.47 25.45 19.05
CA ALA A 170 -11.51 26.02 18.18
C ALA A 170 -11.70 25.35 16.78
N GLN A 171 -10.92 24.33 16.42
CA GLN A 171 -11.03 23.68 15.10
C GLN A 171 -11.26 22.16 15.16
N ILE A 172 -11.17 21.56 16.36
CA ILE A 172 -11.28 20.12 16.58
C ILE A 172 -12.75 19.72 16.80
N GLU A 173 -13.59 20.61 17.34
CA GLU A 173 -15.00 20.33 17.67
C GLU A 173 -15.85 19.85 16.48
N LYS A 174 -15.49 20.22 15.24
CA LYS A 174 -16.25 19.84 14.04
C LYS A 174 -16.23 18.33 13.73
N TYR A 175 -15.21 17.61 14.20
CA TYR A 175 -15.04 16.16 13.97
C TYR A 175 -15.42 15.30 15.18
N LEU A 176 -15.72 15.95 16.31
CA LEU A 176 -16.13 15.32 17.56
C LEU A 176 -17.64 15.07 17.66
N ASN A 177 -18.43 15.59 16.70
CA ASN A 177 -19.89 15.40 16.63
C ASN A 177 -20.34 14.63 15.37
N PRO A 178 -20.09 13.30 15.29
CA PRO A 178 -20.56 12.44 14.19
C PRO A 178 -22.05 12.58 13.85
N LEU A 179 -22.91 12.80 14.86
CA LEU A 179 -24.35 12.96 14.67
C LEU A 179 -24.74 14.20 13.85
N GLU A 180 -23.98 15.30 13.93
CA GLU A 180 -24.25 16.50 13.13
C GLU A 180 -23.91 16.27 11.67
N ILE A 181 -22.83 15.53 11.38
CA ILE A 181 -22.43 15.15 10.02
C ILE A 181 -23.50 14.25 9.38
N ILE A 182 -23.98 13.24 10.12
CA ILE A 182 -25.03 12.31 9.66
C ILE A 182 -26.36 13.07 9.39
N ASN A 183 -26.76 13.97 10.30
CA ASN A 183 -28.01 14.72 10.16
C ASN A 183 -27.96 15.79 9.06
N ALA A 184 -26.81 16.44 8.83
CA ALA A 184 -26.62 17.40 7.74
C ALA A 184 -26.81 16.79 6.34
N GLN A 185 -26.54 15.48 6.19
CA GLN A 185 -26.72 14.76 4.93
C GLN A 185 -28.19 14.38 4.66
N LYS A 186 -29.04 14.27 5.69
CA LYS A 186 -30.48 13.96 5.55
C LYS A 186 -31.31 15.16 5.10
N ASN A 187 -30.92 16.37 5.50
CA ASN A 187 -31.67 17.60 5.22
C ASN A 187 -31.11 18.35 4.00
N ASN A 188 -31.34 17.83 2.78
CA ASN A 188 -31.17 18.61 1.55
C ASN A 188 -32.29 19.66 1.41
N GLY A 189 -32.25 20.70 2.23
CA GLY A 189 -33.18 21.81 2.21
C GLY A 189 -32.58 23.04 2.88
N SER A 190 -31.95 23.90 2.07
CA SER A 190 -31.56 25.29 2.33
C SER A 190 -31.39 25.74 3.79
N ALA A 191 -30.16 25.68 4.30
CA ALA A 191 -29.60 26.68 5.20
C ALA A 191 -28.06 26.61 5.16
N ASN A 192 -27.42 27.76 5.02
CA ASN A 192 -25.97 27.93 4.95
C ASN A 192 -25.27 27.47 6.24
N ASP A 193 -24.14 26.78 6.03
CA ASP A 193 -22.88 26.90 6.78
C ASP A 193 -22.86 26.48 8.26
N ALA A 194 -22.47 25.21 8.52
CA ALA A 194 -21.69 24.77 9.69
C ALA A 194 -21.29 23.28 9.67
N SER A 195 -22.08 22.39 9.07
CA SER A 195 -21.98 20.93 9.32
C SER A 195 -21.61 20.06 8.12
N GLN A 196 -21.23 20.64 6.98
CA GLN A 196 -20.70 19.86 5.85
C GLN A 196 -19.19 19.69 6.01
N MET A 197 -18.74 18.43 6.01
CA MET A 197 -17.34 18.06 5.94
C MET A 197 -16.75 18.64 4.65
N GLU A 198 -15.52 19.16 4.73
CA GLU A 198 -14.87 19.82 3.59
C GLU A 198 -14.81 18.84 2.38
N PRO A 199 -15.21 19.28 1.18
CA PRO A 199 -15.29 18.40 0.02
C PRO A 199 -13.88 18.06 -0.49
N THR A 200 -13.65 16.78 -0.79
CA THR A 200 -12.40 16.31 -1.43
C THR A 200 -12.58 16.10 -2.93
N LYS A 201 -11.49 16.25 -3.69
CA LYS A 201 -11.42 15.93 -5.12
C LYS A 201 -10.81 14.54 -5.28
N ARG A 202 -11.38 13.71 -6.16
CA ARG A 202 -10.79 12.40 -6.49
C ARG A 202 -9.36 12.55 -7.01
N ARG A 203 -8.44 11.79 -6.42
CA ARG A 203 -7.01 11.84 -6.75
C ARG A 203 -6.53 10.56 -7.44
N TRP A 204 -5.37 10.67 -8.07
CA TRP A 204 -4.65 9.56 -8.69
C TRP A 204 -3.15 9.79 -8.53
N TYR A 205 -2.51 8.98 -7.69
CA TYR A 205 -1.07 9.05 -7.39
C TYR A 205 -0.54 7.72 -6.83
N PRO A 206 0.73 7.36 -7.10
CA PRO A 206 1.35 6.20 -6.49
C PRO A 206 1.59 6.43 -4.99
N VAL A 207 1.57 5.34 -4.24
CA VAL A 207 1.92 5.28 -2.82
C VAL A 207 3.01 4.21 -2.68
N ILE A 208 4.10 4.52 -1.99
CA ILE A 208 5.23 3.61 -1.83
C ILE A 208 5.07 2.85 -0.52
N ASP A 209 5.14 1.53 -0.61
CA ASP A 209 5.33 0.63 0.50
C ASP A 209 6.82 0.53 0.84
N TYR A 210 7.25 1.24 1.89
CA TYR A 210 8.65 1.19 2.33
C TYR A 210 9.02 -0.09 3.07
N GLY A 211 8.04 -0.91 3.45
CA GLY A 211 8.25 -2.24 4.03
C GLY A 211 8.58 -3.30 2.98
N LEU A 212 8.32 -3.04 1.69
CA LEU A 212 8.77 -3.89 0.57
C LEU A 212 9.80 -3.21 -0.34
N CYS A 213 9.88 -1.89 -0.36
CA CYS A 213 10.77 -1.17 -1.26
C CYS A 213 12.25 -1.43 -0.94
N THR A 214 12.98 -1.99 -1.90
CA THR A 214 14.45 -2.19 -1.85
C THR A 214 15.24 -0.95 -2.29
N ASN A 215 14.57 0.16 -2.59
CA ASN A 215 15.17 1.39 -3.08
C ASN A 215 15.95 1.22 -4.41
N CYS A 216 15.46 0.33 -5.31
CA CYS A 216 16.11 -0.01 -6.59
C CYS A 216 16.03 1.08 -7.68
N MET A 217 15.25 2.14 -7.47
CA MET A 217 15.07 3.29 -8.38
C MET A 217 14.39 3.03 -9.73
N GLU A 218 13.95 1.81 -10.04
CA GLU A 218 13.27 1.55 -11.32
C GLU A 218 12.02 2.39 -11.55
N CYS A 219 11.28 2.73 -10.49
CA CYS A 219 10.06 3.52 -10.61
C CYS A 219 10.31 4.98 -11.01
N ILE A 220 11.43 5.58 -10.60
CA ILE A 220 11.80 6.95 -11.02
C ILE A 220 12.28 6.95 -12.47
N ASP A 221 13.11 5.98 -12.86
CA ASP A 221 13.61 5.86 -14.23
C ASP A 221 12.49 5.57 -15.24
N PHE A 222 11.50 4.79 -14.82
CA PHE A 222 10.34 4.49 -15.66
C PHE A 222 9.36 5.68 -15.78
N CYS A 223 9.30 6.57 -14.79
CA CYS A 223 8.26 7.59 -14.73
C CYS A 223 8.53 8.79 -15.63
N LEU A 224 7.91 8.80 -16.82
CA LEU A 224 7.97 9.93 -17.75
C LEU A 224 7.29 11.23 -17.26
N PHE A 225 6.59 11.20 -16.12
CA PHE A 225 5.81 12.32 -15.61
C PHE A 225 6.46 13.05 -14.43
N GLY A 226 7.67 12.65 -14.03
CA GLY A 226 8.41 13.31 -12.93
C GLY A 226 7.69 13.21 -11.58
N VAL A 227 7.00 12.09 -11.32
CA VAL A 227 6.22 11.89 -10.08
C VAL A 227 7.11 11.55 -8.89
N TYR A 228 8.27 10.95 -9.15
CA TYR A 228 9.19 10.48 -8.12
C TYR A 228 10.40 11.41 -8.01
N GLY A 229 10.92 11.52 -6.79
CA GLY A 229 12.17 12.16 -6.45
C GLY A 229 12.94 11.31 -5.43
N VAL A 230 14.04 11.85 -4.90
CA VAL A 230 14.88 11.17 -3.89
C VAL A 230 15.09 12.12 -2.72
N ASP A 231 14.95 11.64 -1.49
CA ASP A 231 15.18 12.46 -0.30
C ASP A 231 16.67 12.70 -0.03
N GLN A 232 16.97 13.45 1.03
CA GLN A 232 18.35 13.71 1.44
C GLN A 232 19.11 12.44 1.87
N GLY A 233 18.38 11.39 2.29
CA GLY A 233 18.93 10.09 2.68
C GLY A 233 19.06 9.11 1.51
N GLY A 234 18.82 9.55 0.28
CA GLY A 234 18.89 8.69 -0.91
C GLY A 234 17.70 7.74 -1.06
N GLN A 235 16.62 7.90 -0.28
CA GLN A 235 15.42 7.08 -0.40
C GLN A 235 14.47 7.67 -1.44
N ILE A 236 13.95 6.81 -2.32
CA ILE A 236 12.89 7.14 -3.27
C ILE A 236 11.66 7.71 -2.54
N LEU A 237 11.05 8.75 -3.08
CA LEU A 237 9.78 9.29 -2.60
C LEU A 237 8.90 9.73 -3.77
N VAL A 238 7.59 9.77 -3.56
CA VAL A 238 6.67 10.43 -4.50
C VAL A 238 6.70 11.93 -4.18
N GLU A 239 7.27 12.72 -5.09
CA GLU A 239 7.50 14.17 -4.92
C GLU A 239 6.31 14.92 -5.51
N GLU A 240 6.11 14.77 -6.82
CA GLU A 240 5.10 15.49 -7.58
C GLU A 240 3.86 14.63 -7.85
N GLN A 241 3.15 14.27 -6.78
CA GLN A 241 2.05 13.28 -6.83
C GLN A 241 0.92 13.61 -7.82
N ASP A 242 0.57 14.91 -7.96
CA ASP A 242 -0.51 15.35 -8.84
C ASP A 242 -0.08 15.42 -10.32
N SER A 243 1.22 15.26 -10.63
CA SER A 243 1.73 15.11 -12.00
C SER A 243 1.48 13.73 -12.59
N CYS A 244 1.04 12.76 -11.77
CA CYS A 244 0.78 11.40 -12.23
C CYS A 244 -0.33 11.38 -13.29
N LYS A 245 -0.06 10.76 -14.45
CA LYS A 245 -1.07 10.55 -15.49
C LYS A 245 -2.21 9.70 -14.94
N LYS A 246 -3.41 10.28 -14.89
CA LYS A 246 -4.64 9.61 -14.45
C LYS A 246 -4.79 8.23 -15.08
N GLY A 247 -4.93 7.21 -14.23
CA GLY A 247 -5.16 5.83 -14.63
C GLY A 247 -3.92 5.07 -15.09
N CYS A 248 -2.72 5.66 -15.02
CA CYS A 248 -1.46 4.97 -15.33
C CYS A 248 -0.90 4.26 -14.07
N PRO A 249 -0.80 2.92 -14.03
CA PRO A 249 -0.21 2.18 -12.91
C PRO A 249 1.14 1.56 -13.30
N ALA A 250 1.81 2.07 -14.33
CA ALA A 250 2.91 1.36 -14.98
C ALA A 250 4.13 1.15 -14.07
N CYS A 251 4.43 2.10 -13.19
CA CYS A 251 5.46 1.94 -12.15
C CYS A 251 5.15 0.85 -11.11
N SER A 252 3.87 0.48 -10.92
CA SER A 252 3.49 -0.68 -10.09
C SER A 252 3.82 -2.01 -10.75
N ARG A 253 3.79 -2.06 -12.09
CA ARG A 253 4.11 -3.28 -12.85
C ARG A 253 5.59 -3.50 -13.05
N VAL A 254 6.39 -2.43 -13.11
CA VAL A 254 7.85 -2.54 -13.24
C VAL A 254 8.52 -2.82 -11.90
N CYS A 255 7.92 -2.42 -10.78
CA CYS A 255 8.52 -2.61 -9.46
C CYS A 255 8.71 -4.10 -9.13
N PRO A 256 9.96 -4.57 -8.92
CA PRO A 256 10.24 -6.00 -8.74
C PRO A 256 9.64 -6.56 -7.45
N GLU A 257 9.56 -5.73 -6.41
CA GLU A 257 9.04 -6.08 -5.08
C GLU A 257 7.55 -5.76 -4.91
N ASN A 258 6.88 -5.29 -5.96
CA ASN A 258 5.49 -4.83 -5.87
C ASN A 258 5.27 -3.78 -4.75
N ALA A 259 6.23 -2.87 -4.58
CA ALA A 259 6.20 -1.84 -3.53
C ALA A 259 5.38 -0.60 -3.91
N ILE A 260 4.96 -0.46 -5.17
CA ILE A 260 4.21 0.72 -5.64
C ILE A 260 2.72 0.41 -5.72
N ILE A 261 1.94 1.11 -4.92
CA ILE A 261 0.49 0.91 -4.74
C ILE A 261 -0.27 2.06 -5.41
N PHE A 262 -1.36 1.74 -6.11
CA PHE A 262 -2.39 2.69 -6.55
C PHE A 262 -3.74 2.33 -5.93
N PRO A 263 -4.10 2.89 -4.76
CA PRO A 263 -5.28 2.49 -4.00
C PRO A 263 -6.60 2.55 -4.79
N GLY A 264 -6.70 3.47 -5.76
CA GLY A 264 -7.86 3.60 -6.64
C GLY A 264 -7.87 2.68 -7.87
N HIS A 265 -6.91 1.77 -8.03
CA HIS A 265 -6.84 0.87 -9.18
C HIS A 265 -7.78 -0.34 -9.01
N LYS A 266 -8.23 -0.91 -10.13
CA LYS A 266 -9.19 -2.03 -10.14
C LYS A 266 -8.60 -3.39 -9.78
N THR A 267 -7.31 -3.60 -10.06
CA THR A 267 -6.61 -4.86 -9.78
C THR A 267 -6.19 -4.88 -8.31
N PRO A 268 -6.61 -5.89 -7.52
CA PRO A 268 -6.30 -6.01 -6.09
C PRO A 268 -4.82 -5.82 -5.74
N GLY A 269 -3.90 -6.56 -6.37
CA GLY A 269 -2.46 -6.44 -6.06
C GLY A 269 -1.90 -5.04 -6.27
N ILE A 270 -2.29 -4.35 -7.35
CA ILE A 270 -1.90 -2.94 -7.61
C ILE A 270 -2.55 -2.00 -6.59
N ALA A 271 -3.77 -2.31 -6.15
CA ALA A 271 -4.50 -1.52 -5.16
C ALA A 271 -4.03 -1.77 -3.72
N GLY A 272 -3.04 -2.63 -3.51
CA GLY A 272 -2.44 -2.92 -2.21
C GLY A 272 -3.02 -4.14 -1.51
N ALA A 273 -3.69 -5.04 -2.21
CA ALA A 273 -3.96 -6.37 -1.68
C ALA A 273 -2.65 -7.15 -1.49
N ASN A 274 -2.65 -8.13 -0.60
CA ASN A 274 -1.60 -9.13 -0.54
C ASN A 274 -1.73 -10.06 -1.76
N GLY A 275 -0.59 -10.54 -2.29
CA GLY A 275 -0.54 -11.39 -3.48
C GLY A 275 0.10 -10.73 -4.70
N GLU A 276 0.23 -11.50 -5.78
CA GLU A 276 0.91 -11.04 -7.00
C GLU A 276 0.12 -9.96 -7.75
N VAL A 277 0.83 -8.97 -8.28
CA VAL A 277 0.27 -8.08 -9.31
C VAL A 277 0.12 -8.88 -10.58
N ALA A 278 -1.10 -9.40 -10.79
CA ALA A 278 -1.58 -10.09 -11.98
C ALA A 278 -0.57 -10.17 -13.14
N GLY A 279 0.16 -11.30 -13.15
CA GLY A 279 0.61 -12.03 -14.34
C GLY A 279 1.24 -11.20 -15.46
N LEU A 280 2.50 -10.81 -15.26
CA LEU A 280 3.58 -10.67 -16.24
C LEU A 280 4.60 -9.76 -15.58
N LYS A 281 5.46 -10.32 -14.72
CA LYS A 281 6.77 -9.72 -14.45
C LYS A 281 7.49 -9.76 -15.79
N ILE A 282 7.28 -8.72 -16.59
CA ILE A 282 7.96 -8.55 -17.87
C ILE A 282 9.42 -8.39 -17.47
N ASP A 283 10.19 -9.44 -17.66
CA ASP A 283 11.64 -9.37 -17.59
C ASP A 283 12.07 -8.56 -18.81
N LEU A 284 12.19 -7.24 -18.63
CA LEU A 284 12.58 -6.31 -19.70
C LEU A 284 13.89 -6.76 -20.36
N SER A 285 14.80 -7.41 -19.61
CA SER A 285 16.04 -7.96 -20.16
C SER A 285 15.76 -9.07 -21.17
N LYS A 286 14.81 -9.97 -20.90
CA LYS A 286 14.36 -10.98 -21.89
C LYS A 286 13.56 -10.38 -23.03
N LEU A 287 12.79 -9.31 -22.77
CA LEU A 287 11.93 -8.70 -23.79
C LEU A 287 12.71 -7.84 -24.80
N PHE A 288 13.82 -7.23 -24.38
CA PHE A 288 14.70 -6.40 -25.24
C PHE A 288 15.98 -7.12 -25.68
N GLY A 289 16.08 -8.44 -25.46
CA GLY A 289 17.20 -9.26 -25.95
C GLY A 289 18.53 -8.95 -25.28
N ALA A 290 18.52 -8.56 -24.01
CA ALA A 290 19.76 -8.45 -23.24
C ALA A 290 20.41 -9.84 -23.17
N PRO A 291 21.68 -9.98 -23.60
CA PRO A 291 22.38 -11.25 -23.55
C PRO A 291 22.45 -11.76 -22.12
N ASP A 292 22.32 -13.07 -21.94
CA ASP A 292 22.41 -13.70 -20.62
C ASP A 292 23.74 -13.31 -19.96
N ALA A 293 23.75 -13.09 -18.63
CA ALA A 293 24.94 -12.62 -17.93
C ALA A 293 26.15 -13.56 -18.17
N LEU A 294 25.87 -14.84 -18.33
CA LEU A 294 26.85 -15.86 -18.67
C LEU A 294 27.40 -15.71 -20.09
N GLU A 295 26.55 -15.35 -21.05
CA GLU A 295 26.91 -15.13 -22.44
C GLU A 295 27.75 -13.85 -22.60
N MET A 296 27.39 -12.78 -21.88
CA MET A 296 28.22 -11.58 -21.81
C MET A 296 29.61 -11.87 -21.24
N ALA A 297 29.66 -12.58 -20.10
CA ALA A 297 30.93 -12.93 -19.46
C ALA A 297 31.80 -13.83 -20.35
N ALA A 298 31.20 -14.80 -21.05
CA ALA A 298 31.89 -15.65 -22.01
C ALA A 298 32.44 -14.82 -23.19
N ARG A 299 31.65 -13.87 -23.71
CA ARG A 299 32.07 -13.00 -24.82
C ARG A 299 33.21 -12.07 -24.42
N GLU A 300 33.17 -11.48 -23.23
CA GLU A 300 34.26 -10.64 -22.72
C GLU A 300 35.54 -11.45 -22.50
N ARG A 301 35.43 -12.62 -21.87
CA ARG A 301 36.57 -13.54 -21.71
C ARG A 301 37.17 -13.94 -23.06
N ASP A 302 36.35 -14.31 -24.02
CA ASP A 302 36.81 -14.77 -25.33
C ASP A 302 37.44 -13.63 -26.14
N ALA A 303 36.94 -12.39 -26.00
CA ALA A 303 37.58 -11.21 -26.59
C ALA A 303 39.01 -11.00 -26.05
N GLU A 304 39.21 -11.14 -24.74
CA GLU A 304 40.54 -11.05 -24.11
C GLU A 304 41.45 -12.21 -24.53
N LEU A 305 40.92 -13.44 -24.62
CA LEU A 305 41.69 -14.60 -25.08
C LEU A 305 42.19 -14.42 -26.52
N VAL A 306 41.33 -13.92 -27.41
CA VAL A 306 41.70 -13.64 -28.81
C VAL A 306 42.72 -12.50 -28.88
N ALA A 307 42.59 -11.46 -28.06
CA ALA A 307 43.57 -10.38 -27.97
C ALA A 307 44.97 -10.89 -27.55
N ASP A 308 45.00 -11.88 -26.64
CA ASP A 308 46.21 -12.58 -26.21
C ASP A 308 46.71 -13.66 -27.20
N GLY A 309 46.09 -13.77 -28.39
CA GLY A 309 46.45 -14.74 -29.43
C GLY A 309 46.06 -16.18 -29.12
N ARG A 310 45.09 -16.39 -28.22
CA ARG A 310 44.53 -17.69 -27.86
C ARG A 310 43.16 -17.90 -28.54
N GLU A 311 42.73 -19.15 -28.61
CA GLU A 311 41.45 -19.52 -29.22
C GLU A 311 40.28 -19.23 -28.27
N ALA A 312 39.16 -18.72 -28.82
CA ALA A 312 37.92 -18.48 -28.08
C ALA A 312 37.29 -19.81 -27.62
N LEU A 313 36.77 -19.85 -26.39
CA LEU A 313 36.30 -21.10 -25.78
C LEU A 313 34.79 -21.27 -25.80
N GLY A 314 34.03 -20.21 -26.08
CA GLY A 314 32.57 -20.21 -26.09
C GLY A 314 31.94 -20.51 -24.71
N VAL A 315 30.62 -20.64 -24.68
CA VAL A 315 29.85 -20.79 -23.44
C VAL A 315 30.03 -22.18 -22.79
N GLY A 316 30.64 -23.16 -23.48
CA GLY A 316 30.68 -24.56 -23.06
C GLY A 316 31.74 -24.92 -22.00
N VAL A 317 32.71 -24.05 -21.70
CA VAL A 317 33.83 -24.38 -20.80
C VAL A 317 33.63 -23.72 -19.42
N GLY A 318 33.38 -24.55 -18.39
CA GLY A 318 33.35 -24.14 -16.98
C GLY A 318 31.96 -23.85 -16.40
N VAL A 319 30.88 -24.03 -17.18
CA VAL A 319 29.49 -23.83 -16.73
C VAL A 319 28.97 -25.15 -16.14
N PRO A 320 28.57 -25.20 -14.86
CA PRO A 320 27.92 -26.40 -14.31
C PRO A 320 26.59 -26.60 -15.04
N VAL A 321 26.47 -27.68 -15.80
CA VAL A 321 25.23 -28.07 -16.45
C VAL A 321 24.18 -28.31 -15.36
N ARG A 322 23.22 -27.39 -15.21
CA ARG A 322 22.00 -27.65 -14.44
C ARG A 322 21.18 -28.69 -15.21
N SER A 323 21.44 -29.96 -14.93
CA SER A 323 20.66 -31.08 -15.44
C SER A 323 19.26 -31.03 -14.82
N LYS A 324 18.26 -30.57 -15.60
CA LYS A 324 16.86 -31.03 -15.58
C LYS A 324 16.03 -30.29 -16.65
N VAL A 325 16.29 -30.62 -17.91
CA VAL A 325 15.26 -30.63 -18.95
C VAL A 325 15.47 -31.94 -19.69
N SER A 326 14.43 -32.77 -19.74
CA SER A 326 14.49 -34.08 -20.39
C SER A 326 14.78 -33.89 -21.87
N GLN A 327 15.78 -34.63 -22.36
CA GLN A 327 16.23 -34.66 -23.76
C GLN A 327 15.08 -34.79 -24.78
N SER A 328 13.96 -35.41 -24.37
CA SER A 328 12.77 -35.60 -25.19
C SER A 328 12.07 -34.33 -25.66
N THR A 329 12.19 -33.20 -24.96
CA THR A 329 11.49 -31.95 -25.36
C THR A 329 12.29 -31.11 -26.35
N SER A 330 13.59 -31.36 -26.49
CA SER A 330 14.43 -30.69 -27.49
C SER A 330 14.18 -31.27 -28.88
N ASP A 331 14.12 -32.60 -28.96
CA ASP A 331 13.92 -33.32 -30.22
C ASP A 331 12.55 -33.01 -30.84
N GLU A 332 11.49 -32.84 -30.03
CA GLU A 332 10.15 -32.44 -30.52
C GLU A 332 10.10 -31.02 -31.10
N LEU A 333 10.94 -30.10 -30.58
CA LEU A 333 10.99 -28.72 -31.07
C LEU A 333 11.76 -28.63 -32.38
N ASP A 334 12.84 -29.40 -32.52
CA ASP A 334 13.61 -29.48 -33.76
C ASP A 334 12.78 -30.13 -34.88
N ASP A 335 12.02 -31.18 -34.58
CA ASP A 335 11.09 -31.81 -35.53
C ASP A 335 9.98 -30.85 -36.01
N LEU A 336 9.49 -29.97 -35.11
CA LEU A 336 8.48 -28.97 -35.45
C LEU A 336 9.06 -27.85 -36.32
N ILE A 337 10.32 -27.44 -36.10
CA ILE A 337 11.02 -26.43 -36.91
C ILE A 337 11.29 -26.98 -38.31
N ASP A 338 11.78 -28.21 -38.42
CA ASP A 338 12.00 -28.88 -39.70
C ASP A 338 10.69 -29.06 -40.48
N SER A 339 9.57 -29.30 -39.77
CA SER A 339 8.25 -29.37 -40.39
C SER A 339 7.75 -28.02 -40.92
N LEU A 340 8.16 -26.91 -40.28
CA LEU A 340 7.78 -25.56 -40.67
C LEU A 340 8.58 -25.11 -41.91
N ASP A 341 9.87 -25.43 -41.97
CA ASP A 341 10.73 -25.17 -43.13
C ASP A 341 10.38 -26.04 -44.34
N ALA A 342 9.79 -27.22 -44.11
CA ALA A 342 9.25 -28.08 -45.15
C ALA A 342 7.91 -27.59 -45.73
N MET A 343 7.23 -26.65 -45.05
CA MET A 343 6.02 -25.99 -45.54
C MET A 343 6.37 -24.65 -46.20
N ASP A 344 7.16 -24.71 -47.28
CA ASP A 344 7.45 -23.56 -48.13
C ASP A 344 6.15 -23.10 -48.84
N LEU A 345 5.62 -21.93 -48.46
CA LEU A 345 4.43 -21.28 -49.01
C LEU A 345 4.79 -19.93 -49.64
#